data_AF-A0A482W7X6-F1
#
_entry.id   AF-A0A482W7X6-F1
#
_cell.length_a   1.000
_cell.length_b   1.000
_cell.length_c   1.000
_cell.angle_alpha   90.00
_cell.angle_beta   90.00
_cell.angle_gamma   90.00
#
_symmetry.space_group_name_H-M   'P 1'
#
loop_
_entity.id
_entity.type
_entity.pdbx_description
1 polymer ?
#
loop_
_entity_poly.entity_id
_entity_poly.type
_entity_poly.pdbx_seq_one_letter_code
_entity_poly.pdbx_strand_id
1 'polypeptide(L)'
;MKDIESIDPEFYNSLVWIKENNIDECGLELYHSVDFEVLGQVVHHELKKNGDKEKVTEENKEEYLTLMTEWRMTRGIEQQTQAFLDGFNEVVPIEWLKYFDERELELLLCGMQEIDVEDWQRHTIYRHYTRSSKPVTWFWQFVKQSDNEKRARLLQFVTGTCRVPVGGFAELMGSNGPQKFCIEKVGKESWLPRSHTCFNRLDLPPYKSYEQLVEKLTYAIEETDTFGQE
;
A
#
# COMPACT_ATOMS: atom_id res chain seq x y z
N MET A 1 -7.72 4.42 0.82
CA MET A 1 -7.10 4.75 2.14
C MET A 1 -5.77 4.04 2.34
N LYS A 2 -5.63 2.73 2.05
CA LYS A 2 -4.33 2.04 2.16
C LYS A 2 -3.24 2.69 1.30
N ASP A 3 -3.60 3.24 0.14
CA ASP A 3 -2.67 3.95 -0.76
C ASP A 3 -2.09 5.23 -0.14
N ILE A 4 -2.73 5.78 0.90
CA ILE A 4 -2.16 6.91 1.64
C ILE A 4 -1.00 6.44 2.52
N GLU A 5 -1.01 5.20 3.03
CA GLU A 5 0.09 4.69 3.87
C GLU A 5 1.43 4.76 3.13
N SER A 6 1.45 4.56 1.80
CA SER A 6 2.67 4.60 0.99
C SER A 6 3.16 6.03 0.67
N ILE A 7 2.27 7.03 0.72
CA ILE A 7 2.57 8.42 0.33
C ILE A 7 2.77 9.32 1.57
N ASP A 8 1.93 9.15 2.59
CA ASP A 8 1.91 9.94 3.81
C ASP A 8 1.51 9.05 5.01
N PRO A 9 2.47 8.33 5.63
CA PRO A 9 2.20 7.42 6.74
C PRO A 9 1.60 8.11 7.97
N GLU A 10 2.01 9.36 8.26
CA GLU A 10 1.52 10.10 9.42
C GLU A 10 0.05 10.48 9.25
N PHE A 11 -0.30 10.95 8.06
CA PHE A 11 -1.69 11.25 7.72
C PHE A 11 -2.55 9.98 7.69
N TYR A 12 -2.03 8.87 7.13
CA TYR A 12 -2.72 7.57 7.17
C TYR A 12 -3.06 7.15 8.61
N ASN A 13 -2.10 7.22 9.53
CA ASN A 13 -2.33 6.87 10.94
C ASN A 13 -3.41 7.74 11.58
N SER A 14 -3.47 9.02 11.21
CA SER A 14 -4.51 9.95 11.67
C SER A 14 -5.89 9.54 11.16
N LEU A 15 -6.01 9.15 9.89
CA LEU A 15 -7.27 8.66 9.31
C LEU A 15 -7.71 7.32 9.93
N VAL A 16 -6.78 6.39 10.15
CA VAL A 16 -7.06 5.11 10.83
C VAL A 16 -7.57 5.36 12.24
N TRP A 17 -6.96 6.29 12.98
CA TRP A 17 -7.42 6.64 14.31
C TRP A 17 -8.86 7.19 14.28
N ILE A 18 -9.18 8.09 13.36
CA ILE A 18 -10.56 8.62 13.20
C ILE A 18 -11.54 7.49 12.87
N LYS A 19 -11.11 6.53 12.03
CA LYS A 19 -11.94 5.38 11.66
C LYS A 19 -12.24 4.45 12.85
N GLU A 20 -11.23 4.16 13.67
CA GLU A 20 -11.31 3.17 14.74
C GLU A 20 -11.88 3.69 16.06
N ASN A 21 -12.01 5.02 16.21
CA ASN A 21 -12.53 5.65 17.43
C ASN A 21 -13.90 6.29 17.19
N ASN A 22 -14.73 6.36 18.23
CA ASN A 22 -16.01 7.07 18.20
C ASN A 22 -15.76 8.57 18.30
N ILE A 23 -15.98 9.30 17.20
CA ILE A 23 -15.63 10.72 17.16
C ILE A 23 -16.57 11.62 17.97
N ASP A 24 -17.81 11.18 18.23
CA ASP A 24 -18.77 11.93 19.04
C ASP A 24 -18.34 11.98 20.52
N GLU A 25 -17.60 10.96 20.99
CA GLU A 25 -17.09 10.87 22.36
C GLU A 25 -15.74 11.57 22.55
N CYS A 26 -15.01 11.83 21.45
CA CYS A 26 -13.66 12.36 21.48
C CYS A 26 -13.59 13.90 21.62
N GLY A 27 -14.72 14.60 21.50
CA GLY A 27 -14.76 16.06 21.57
C GLY A 27 -14.00 16.74 20.42
N LEU A 28 -13.82 16.05 19.29
CA LEU A 28 -13.18 16.61 18.11
C LEU A 28 -14.14 17.56 17.38
N GLU A 29 -13.61 18.71 16.95
CA GLU A 29 -14.30 19.68 16.11
C GLU A 29 -13.84 19.54 14.66
N LEU A 30 -14.20 18.40 14.07
CA LEU A 30 -13.96 18.13 12.65
C LEU A 30 -15.16 18.61 11.82
N TYR A 31 -14.87 19.18 10.66
CA TYR A 31 -15.83 19.60 9.65
C TYR A 31 -15.44 18.99 8.30
N HIS A 32 -16.34 19.00 7.32
CA HIS A 32 -16.02 18.54 5.96
C HIS A 32 -15.20 19.59 5.18
N SER A 33 -14.14 20.09 5.80
CA SER A 33 -13.20 21.05 5.23
C SER A 33 -11.80 20.89 5.82
N VAL A 34 -10.82 21.48 5.16
CA VAL A 34 -9.41 21.35 5.52
C VAL A 34 -8.64 22.63 5.22
N ASP A 35 -7.79 23.01 6.15
CA ASP A 35 -6.79 24.05 5.96
C ASP A 35 -5.44 23.41 5.61
N PHE A 36 -4.74 23.96 4.62
CA PHE A 36 -3.44 23.45 4.20
C PHE A 36 -2.53 24.56 3.69
N GLU A 37 -1.23 24.37 3.84
CA GLU A 37 -0.24 25.35 3.42
C GLU A 37 0.22 25.09 1.98
N VAL A 38 0.14 26.13 1.15
CA VAL A 38 0.71 26.16 -0.20
C VAL A 38 1.66 27.34 -0.29
N LEU A 39 2.97 27.06 -0.48
CA LEU A 39 4.01 28.08 -0.61
C LEU A 39 4.02 29.13 0.53
N GLY A 40 3.76 28.69 1.77
CA GLY A 40 3.72 29.56 2.96
C GLY A 40 2.39 30.27 3.19
N GLN A 41 1.36 30.01 2.38
CA GLN A 41 0.01 30.56 2.56
C GLN A 41 -0.97 29.46 2.97
N VAL A 42 -1.74 29.70 4.03
CA VAL A 42 -2.83 28.81 4.43
C VAL A 42 -4.02 29.03 3.50
N VAL A 43 -4.42 27.96 2.83
CA VAL A 43 -5.58 27.90 1.95
C VAL A 43 -6.63 27.03 2.61
N HIS A 44 -7.87 27.51 2.61
CA HIS A 44 -9.02 26.81 3.11
C HIS A 44 -9.75 26.08 1.96
N HIS A 45 -10.15 24.83 2.17
CA HIS A 45 -10.86 24.02 1.18
C HIS A 45 -12.02 23.24 1.78
N GLU A 46 -13.23 23.44 1.24
CA GLU A 46 -14.38 22.61 1.55
C GLU A 46 -14.33 21.29 0.76
N LEU A 47 -14.39 20.15 1.43
CA LEU A 47 -14.37 18.81 0.81
C LEU A 47 -15.68 18.49 0.07
N LYS A 48 -16.77 19.11 0.50
CA LYS A 48 -18.10 19.04 -0.12
C LYS A 48 -18.77 20.39 -0.01
N LYS A 49 -19.83 20.61 -0.78
CA LYS A 49 -20.56 21.88 -0.78
C LYS A 49 -21.11 22.23 0.62
N ASN A 50 -20.72 23.39 1.16
CA ASN A 50 -21.00 23.82 2.54
C ASN A 50 -20.34 22.95 3.62
N GLY A 51 -19.20 22.34 3.31
CA GLY A 51 -18.50 21.43 4.23
C GLY A 51 -18.12 22.08 5.57
N ASP A 52 -17.88 23.39 5.59
CA ASP A 52 -17.61 24.16 6.81
C ASP A 52 -18.76 24.20 7.82
N LYS A 53 -19.98 23.93 7.36
CA LYS A 53 -21.18 23.98 8.21
C LYS A 53 -21.61 22.60 8.66
N GLU A 54 -21.00 21.56 8.10
CA GLU A 54 -21.32 20.18 8.39
C GLU A 54 -20.24 19.59 9.28
N LYS A 55 -20.58 19.41 10.55
CA LYS A 55 -19.70 18.76 11.51
C LYS A 55 -19.60 17.28 11.15
N VAL A 56 -18.39 16.73 11.26
CA VAL A 56 -18.19 15.28 11.16
C VAL A 56 -18.68 14.63 12.46
N THR A 57 -19.56 13.66 12.32
CA THR A 57 -20.17 12.83 13.36
C THR A 57 -19.93 11.36 13.06
N GLU A 58 -20.14 10.49 14.04
CA GLU A 58 -19.93 9.05 13.84
C GLU A 58 -20.72 8.49 12.65
N GLU A 59 -21.88 9.08 12.34
CA GLU A 59 -22.75 8.70 11.22
C GLU A 59 -22.19 9.08 9.83
N ASN A 60 -21.51 10.23 9.70
CA ASN A 60 -21.00 10.72 8.41
C ASN A 60 -19.46 10.59 8.27
N LYS A 61 -18.76 10.01 9.25
CA LYS A 61 -17.29 9.92 9.25
C LYS A 61 -16.71 9.15 8.06
N GLU A 62 -17.40 8.13 7.54
CA GLU A 62 -16.92 7.37 6.38
C GLU A 62 -16.93 8.22 5.11
N GLU A 63 -17.90 9.14 4.96
CA GLU A 63 -17.91 10.12 3.87
C GLU A 63 -16.72 11.08 4.02
N TYR A 64 -16.48 11.60 5.23
CA TYR A 64 -15.33 12.45 5.51
C TYR A 64 -14.00 11.76 5.20
N LEU A 65 -13.81 10.51 5.62
CA LEU A 65 -12.61 9.72 5.34
C LEU A 65 -12.40 9.50 3.84
N THR A 66 -13.48 9.27 3.08
CA THR A 66 -13.43 9.11 1.63
C THR A 66 -12.99 10.40 0.95
N LEU A 67 -13.64 11.52 1.26
CA LEU A 67 -13.33 12.83 0.68
C LEU A 67 -11.92 13.31 1.07
N MET A 68 -11.51 13.13 2.32
CA MET A 68 -10.14 13.45 2.75
C MET A 68 -9.11 12.59 2.05
N THR A 69 -9.42 11.32 1.78
CA THR A 69 -8.52 10.42 1.06
C THR A 69 -8.32 10.93 -0.37
N GLU A 70 -9.42 11.18 -1.10
CA GLU A 70 -9.38 11.67 -2.47
C GLU A 70 -8.67 13.02 -2.58
N TRP A 71 -9.02 13.95 -1.69
CA TRP A 71 -8.38 15.26 -1.65
C TRP A 71 -6.88 15.17 -1.36
N ARG A 72 -6.45 14.34 -0.40
CA ARG A 72 -5.02 14.19 -0.08
C ARG A 72 -4.20 13.68 -1.26
N MET A 73 -4.80 12.81 -2.09
CA MET A 73 -4.17 12.20 -3.27
C MET A 73 -4.07 13.16 -4.45
N THR A 74 -4.99 14.12 -4.56
CA THR A 74 -5.14 14.96 -5.77
C THR A 74 -4.69 16.41 -5.56
N ARG A 75 -4.69 16.90 -4.31
CA ARG A 75 -4.44 18.32 -4.00
C ARG A 75 -3.16 18.86 -4.63
N GLY A 76 -3.28 19.97 -5.36
CA GLY A 76 -2.16 20.72 -5.92
C GLY A 76 -1.51 20.07 -7.15
N ILE A 77 -2.02 18.93 -7.61
CA ILE A 77 -1.52 18.22 -8.79
C ILE A 77 -2.62 17.91 -9.83
N GLU A 78 -3.83 18.44 -9.65
CA GLU A 78 -4.98 18.13 -10.50
C GLU A 78 -4.72 18.51 -11.96
N GLN A 79 -4.21 19.73 -12.19
CA GLN A 79 -3.92 20.22 -13.54
C GLN A 79 -2.76 19.46 -14.20
N GLN A 80 -1.73 19.14 -13.42
CA GLN A 80 -0.54 18.43 -13.87
C GLN A 80 -0.88 16.98 -14.22
N THR A 81 -1.72 16.34 -13.41
CA THR A 81 -2.23 14.99 -13.65
C THR A 81 -3.10 14.97 -14.88
N GLN A 82 -4.01 15.93 -15.05
CA GLN A 82 -4.85 16.01 -16.25
C GLN A 82 -4.01 16.20 -17.51
N ALA A 83 -3.04 17.13 -17.49
CA ALA A 83 -2.15 17.36 -18.63
C ALA A 83 -1.32 16.12 -18.99
N PHE A 84 -0.86 15.36 -17.98
CA PHE A 84 -0.18 14.09 -18.19
C PHE A 84 -1.11 13.05 -18.85
N LEU A 85 -2.33 12.90 -18.34
CA LEU A 85 -3.30 11.95 -18.87
C LEU A 85 -3.73 12.31 -20.30
N ASP A 86 -3.92 13.61 -20.59
CA ASP A 86 -4.24 14.09 -21.93
C ASP A 86 -3.13 13.73 -22.91
N GLY A 87 -1.88 14.08 -22.59
CA GLY A 87 -0.72 13.76 -23.43
C GLY A 87 -0.47 12.26 -23.58
N PHE A 88 -0.72 11.47 -22.52
CA PHE A 88 -0.65 10.00 -22.61
C PHE A 88 -1.72 9.46 -23.56
N ASN A 89 -2.98 9.91 -23.39
CA ASN A 89 -4.13 9.46 -24.17
C ASN A 89 -4.07 9.85 -25.65
N GLU A 90 -3.32 10.90 -26.01
CA GLU A 90 -3.02 11.25 -27.41
C GLU A 90 -2.19 10.18 -28.15
N VAL A 91 -1.36 9.43 -27.41
CA VAL A 91 -0.46 8.40 -27.98
C VAL A 91 -1.00 7.00 -27.75
N VAL A 92 -1.42 6.71 -26.52
CA VAL A 92 -1.96 5.43 -26.08
C VAL A 92 -3.29 5.66 -25.37
N PRO A 93 -4.44 5.31 -25.99
CA PRO A 93 -5.74 5.49 -25.36
C PRO A 93 -5.81 4.80 -23.99
N ILE A 94 -6.16 5.54 -22.95
CA ILE A 94 -6.25 5.02 -21.57
C ILE A 94 -7.28 3.89 -21.47
N GLU A 95 -8.30 3.91 -22.33
CA GLU A 95 -9.27 2.83 -22.54
C GLU A 95 -8.62 1.46 -22.81
N TRP A 96 -7.38 1.39 -23.31
CA TRP A 96 -6.69 0.12 -23.52
C TRP A 96 -6.07 -0.43 -22.22
N LEU A 97 -5.83 0.44 -21.25
CA LEU A 97 -5.22 0.08 -19.98
C LEU A 97 -6.23 -0.49 -18.96
N LYS A 98 -7.53 -0.41 -19.23
CA LYS A 98 -8.61 -0.86 -18.31
C LYS A 98 -8.61 -2.35 -17.95
N TYR A 99 -7.80 -3.15 -18.62
CA TYR A 99 -7.63 -4.57 -18.34
C TYR A 99 -6.43 -4.87 -17.43
N PHE A 100 -5.60 -3.86 -17.15
CA PHE A 100 -4.45 -3.98 -16.27
C PHE A 100 -4.78 -3.31 -14.94
N ASP A 101 -4.38 -3.97 -13.85
CA ASP A 101 -4.31 -3.30 -12.55
C ASP A 101 -3.09 -2.36 -12.48
N GLU A 102 -2.94 -1.63 -11.38
CA GLU A 102 -1.83 -0.70 -11.18
C GLU A 102 -0.45 -1.37 -11.19
N ARG A 103 -0.39 -2.65 -10.79
CA ARG A 103 0.85 -3.43 -10.68
C ARG A 103 1.29 -3.96 -12.04
N GLU A 104 0.34 -4.42 -12.84
CA GLU A 104 0.56 -4.87 -14.21
C GLU A 104 0.95 -3.70 -15.10
N LEU A 105 0.33 -2.52 -14.89
CA LEU A 105 0.75 -1.30 -15.58
C LEU A 105 2.19 -0.89 -15.20
N GLU A 106 2.57 -0.98 -13.92
CA GLU A 106 3.96 -0.74 -13.50
C GLU A 106 4.92 -1.71 -14.19
N LEU A 107 4.58 -3.00 -14.23
CA LEU A 107 5.39 -4.02 -14.90
C LEU A 107 5.54 -3.76 -16.41
N LEU A 108 4.47 -3.34 -17.08
CA LEU A 108 4.48 -3.00 -18.49
C LEU A 108 5.43 -1.83 -18.78
N LEU A 109 5.42 -0.80 -17.92
CA LEU A 109 6.25 0.40 -18.08
C LEU A 109 7.70 0.18 -17.66
N CYS A 110 7.94 -0.58 -16.58
CA CYS A 110 9.27 -0.77 -16.00
C CYS A 110 10.03 -1.98 -16.54
N GLY A 111 9.31 -2.95 -17.11
CA GLY A 111 9.84 -4.25 -17.51
C GLY A 111 10.04 -5.19 -16.32
N MET A 112 10.02 -6.50 -16.61
CA MET A 112 10.33 -7.54 -15.62
C MET A 112 11.84 -7.73 -15.50
N GLN A 113 12.38 -7.53 -14.30
CA GLN A 113 13.76 -7.90 -13.96
C GLN A 113 13.78 -9.32 -13.40
N GLU A 114 14.83 -10.09 -13.69
CA GLU A 114 15.02 -11.38 -13.05
C GLU A 114 15.39 -11.19 -11.58
N ILE A 115 14.57 -11.71 -10.67
CA ILE A 115 14.75 -11.53 -9.23
C ILE A 115 15.72 -12.60 -8.70
N ASP A 116 16.87 -12.16 -8.20
CA ASP A 116 17.82 -13.02 -7.46
C ASP A 116 17.25 -13.36 -6.07
N VAL A 117 16.66 -14.55 -5.97
CA VAL A 117 16.06 -15.07 -4.73
C VAL A 117 17.10 -15.29 -3.63
N GLU A 118 18.35 -15.63 -3.98
CA GLU A 118 19.40 -15.85 -2.98
C GLU A 118 19.87 -14.52 -2.39
N ASP A 119 19.98 -13.48 -3.22
CA ASP A 119 20.23 -12.12 -2.74
C ASP A 119 19.10 -11.60 -1.83
N TRP A 120 17.85 -11.80 -2.25
CA TRP A 120 16.67 -11.45 -1.46
C TRP A 120 16.67 -12.16 -0.10
N GLN A 121 16.91 -13.47 -0.11
CA GLN A 121 16.95 -14.27 1.12
C GLN A 121 18.10 -13.88 2.05
N ARG A 122 19.26 -13.50 1.50
CA ARG A 122 20.44 -13.07 2.26
C ARG A 122 20.21 -11.75 2.98
N HIS A 123 19.49 -10.83 2.35
CA HIS A 123 19.27 -9.48 2.88
C HIS A 123 17.94 -9.30 3.62
N THR A 124 17.16 -10.37 3.79
CA THR A 124 15.93 -10.35 4.58
C THR A 124 16.20 -10.42 6.07
N ILE A 125 15.52 -9.57 6.84
CA ILE A 125 15.50 -9.60 8.31
C ILE A 125 14.20 -10.23 8.83
N TYR A 126 14.24 -10.75 10.05
CA TYR A 126 13.11 -11.46 10.67
C TYR A 126 12.80 -10.86 12.04
N ARG A 127 11.51 -10.61 12.33
CA ARG A 127 11.01 -10.15 13.62
C ARG A 127 10.02 -11.16 14.19
N HIS A 128 10.22 -11.57 15.43
CA HIS A 128 9.43 -12.62 16.09
C HIS A 128 9.40 -13.97 15.32
N TYR A 129 10.28 -14.11 14.33
CA TYR A 129 10.67 -15.30 13.61
C TYR A 129 12.18 -15.38 13.54
N THR A 130 12.65 -16.56 13.18
CA THR A 130 14.05 -16.84 12.83
C THR A 130 14.11 -17.43 11.43
N ARG A 131 15.30 -17.45 10.82
CA ARG A 131 15.51 -18.10 9.50
C ARG A 131 15.08 -19.57 9.48
N SER A 132 15.14 -20.26 10.62
CA SER A 132 14.75 -21.67 10.78
C SER A 132 13.29 -21.89 11.16
N SER A 133 12.51 -20.82 11.37
CA SER A 133 11.09 -20.92 11.68
C SER A 133 10.33 -21.55 10.51
N LYS A 134 9.42 -22.49 10.79
CA LYS A 134 8.67 -23.24 9.76
C LYS A 134 7.99 -22.31 8.72
N PRO A 135 7.22 -21.28 9.12
CA PRO A 135 6.63 -20.35 8.16
C PRO A 135 7.65 -19.62 7.28
N VAL A 136 8.82 -19.29 7.81
CA VAL A 136 9.91 -18.67 7.03
C VAL A 136 10.51 -19.65 6.02
N THR A 137 10.74 -20.91 6.42
CA THR A 137 11.24 -21.92 5.49
C THR A 137 10.24 -22.19 4.36
N TRP A 138 8.95 -22.22 4.68
CA TRP A 138 7.86 -22.36 3.72
C TRP A 138 7.72 -21.14 2.80
N PHE A 139 7.86 -19.93 3.33
CA PHE A 139 7.89 -18.71 2.51
C PHE A 139 8.99 -18.79 1.44
N TRP A 140 10.22 -19.11 1.81
CA TRP A 140 11.30 -19.21 0.84
C TRP A 140 11.16 -20.39 -0.11
N GLN A 141 10.54 -21.49 0.33
CA GLN A 141 10.17 -22.59 -0.55
C GLN A 141 9.16 -22.12 -1.62
N PHE A 142 8.12 -21.38 -1.21
CA PHE A 142 7.13 -20.79 -2.11
C PHE A 142 7.78 -19.82 -3.12
N VAL A 143 8.65 -18.91 -2.66
CA VAL A 143 9.35 -17.95 -3.54
C VAL A 143 10.24 -18.65 -4.57
N LYS A 144 10.99 -19.69 -4.15
CA LYS A 144 11.85 -20.46 -5.07
C LYS A 144 11.07 -21.27 -6.09
N GLN A 145 9.89 -21.77 -5.73
CA GLN A 145 9.01 -22.52 -6.63
C GLN A 145 8.17 -21.63 -7.55
N SER A 146 7.97 -20.37 -7.18
CA SER A 146 7.27 -19.38 -7.99
C SER A 146 8.09 -18.95 -9.20
N ASP A 147 7.41 -18.61 -10.29
CA ASP A 147 8.03 -17.98 -11.46
C ASP A 147 8.38 -16.51 -11.18
N ASN A 148 9.06 -15.87 -12.14
CA ASN A 148 9.53 -14.51 -11.96
C ASN A 148 8.40 -13.48 -11.89
N GLU A 149 7.27 -13.73 -12.55
CA GLU A 149 6.09 -12.86 -12.48
C GLU A 149 5.50 -12.85 -11.07
N LYS A 150 5.27 -14.03 -10.49
CA LYS A 150 4.73 -14.15 -9.14
C LYS A 150 5.69 -13.64 -8.08
N ARG A 151 7.02 -13.75 -8.30
CA ARG A 151 8.03 -13.09 -7.46
C ARG A 151 7.95 -11.57 -7.55
N ALA A 152 7.74 -11.00 -8.74
CA ALA A 152 7.61 -9.57 -8.94
C ALA A 152 6.32 -9.02 -8.27
N ARG A 153 5.20 -9.73 -8.42
CA ARG A 153 3.94 -9.38 -7.73
C ARG A 153 4.09 -9.44 -6.21
N LEU A 154 4.80 -10.43 -5.67
CA LEU A 154 5.12 -10.48 -4.24
C LEU A 154 6.00 -9.31 -3.80
N LEU A 155 6.98 -8.92 -4.62
CA LEU A 155 7.84 -7.78 -4.32
C LEU A 155 7.04 -6.47 -4.31
N GLN A 156 6.17 -6.26 -5.30
CA GLN A 156 5.23 -5.14 -5.34
C GLN A 156 4.32 -5.14 -4.12
N PHE A 157 3.76 -6.29 -3.76
CA PHE A 157 2.89 -6.41 -2.59
C PHE A 157 3.57 -5.90 -1.31
N VAL A 158 4.86 -6.22 -1.10
CA VAL A 158 5.57 -5.88 0.14
C VAL A 158 6.27 -4.52 0.10
N THR A 159 6.71 -4.06 -1.07
CA THR A 159 7.57 -2.87 -1.21
C THR A 159 6.91 -1.71 -1.98
N GLY A 160 5.75 -1.96 -2.62
CA GLY A 160 5.06 -0.98 -3.46
C GLY A 160 5.67 -0.80 -4.85
N THR A 161 6.69 -1.58 -5.23
CA THR A 161 7.30 -1.53 -6.57
C THR A 161 7.82 -2.90 -7.02
N CYS A 162 7.87 -3.14 -8.33
CA CYS A 162 8.50 -4.33 -8.91
C CYS A 162 10.01 -4.19 -9.10
N ARG A 163 10.58 -3.02 -8.77
CA ARG A 163 11.99 -2.71 -9.04
C ARG A 163 12.90 -3.12 -7.88
N VAL A 164 14.00 -3.79 -8.22
CA VAL A 164 15.12 -4.03 -7.30
C VAL A 164 16.17 -2.92 -7.51
N PRO A 165 16.73 -2.32 -6.45
CA PRO A 165 17.84 -1.38 -6.57
C PRO A 165 19.03 -1.99 -7.32
N VAL A 166 19.86 -1.15 -7.94
CA VAL A 166 21.03 -1.61 -8.71
C VAL A 166 22.01 -2.41 -7.84
N GLY A 167 22.18 -2.05 -6.56
CA GLY A 167 22.98 -2.80 -5.59
C GLY A 167 22.26 -3.98 -4.93
N GLY A 168 21.08 -4.37 -5.42
CA GLY A 168 20.32 -5.52 -4.94
C GLY A 168 19.48 -5.25 -3.69
N PHE A 169 19.05 -6.32 -3.02
CA PHE A 169 18.16 -6.26 -1.86
C PHE A 169 18.81 -5.66 -0.60
N ALA A 170 20.14 -5.53 -0.58
CA ALA A 170 20.87 -4.85 0.48
C ALA A 170 20.56 -3.35 0.55
N GLU A 171 20.23 -2.74 -0.60
CA GLU A 171 20.03 -1.31 -0.78
C GLU A 171 18.54 -0.93 -0.90
N LEU A 172 17.64 -1.81 -0.44
CA LEU A 172 16.22 -1.47 -0.38
C LEU A 172 16.00 -0.22 0.46
N MET A 173 15.10 0.63 -0.04
CA MET A 173 14.71 1.89 0.57
C MET A 173 13.27 1.79 1.06
N GLY A 174 12.98 2.39 2.19
CA GLY A 174 11.64 2.64 2.69
C GLY A 174 11.41 4.16 2.82
N SER A 175 10.29 4.56 3.41
CA SER A 175 9.94 5.98 3.56
C SER A 175 10.97 6.79 4.34
N ASN A 176 11.63 6.17 5.33
CA ASN A 176 12.60 6.81 6.22
C ASN A 176 14.08 6.55 5.85
N GLY A 177 14.34 6.09 4.62
CA GLY A 177 15.70 5.78 4.13
C GLY A 177 15.98 4.28 4.00
N PRO A 178 17.25 3.84 4.11
CA PRO A 178 17.62 2.43 3.91
C PRO A 178 16.85 1.49 4.84
N GLN A 179 16.06 0.58 4.25
CA GLN A 179 15.13 -0.29 4.96
C GLN A 179 15.04 -1.64 4.24
N LYS A 180 15.60 -2.68 4.87
CA LYS A 180 15.62 -4.04 4.34
C LYS A 180 14.22 -4.67 4.33
N PHE A 181 14.03 -5.63 3.44
CA PHE A 181 12.88 -6.53 3.45
C PHE A 181 12.77 -7.26 4.80
N CYS A 182 11.58 -7.22 5.41
CA CYS A 182 11.35 -7.75 6.75
C CYS A 182 10.15 -8.71 6.77
N ILE A 183 10.32 -9.89 7.35
CA ILE A 183 9.20 -10.79 7.66
C ILE A 183 8.95 -10.76 9.17
N GLU A 184 7.75 -10.37 9.57
CA GLU A 184 7.35 -10.25 10.97
C GLU A 184 6.21 -11.23 11.31
N LYS A 185 6.32 -11.94 12.43
CA LYS A 185 5.24 -12.80 12.92
C LYS A 185 4.12 -11.94 13.52
N VAL A 186 3.01 -11.82 12.80
CA VAL A 186 1.83 -11.04 13.25
C VAL A 186 0.54 -11.83 12.97
N GLY A 187 -0.42 -11.74 13.87
CA GLY A 187 -1.78 -12.23 13.64
C GLY A 187 -2.02 -13.71 13.97
N LYS A 188 -3.16 -14.20 13.49
CA LYS A 188 -3.65 -15.57 13.70
C LYS A 188 -3.57 -16.37 12.40
N GLU A 189 -3.55 -17.69 12.50
CA GLU A 189 -3.49 -18.61 11.36
C GLU A 189 -4.61 -18.43 10.33
N SER A 190 -5.76 -17.88 10.73
CA SER A 190 -6.88 -17.60 9.84
C SER A 190 -6.71 -16.31 9.04
N TRP A 191 -5.80 -15.42 9.44
CA TRP A 191 -5.60 -14.12 8.82
C TRP A 191 -4.83 -14.26 7.51
N LEU A 192 -5.08 -13.32 6.61
CA LEU A 192 -4.26 -13.13 5.42
C LEU A 192 -2.95 -12.42 5.79
N PRO A 193 -1.88 -12.64 5.03
CA PRO A 193 -0.67 -11.84 5.19
C PRO A 193 -0.97 -10.40 4.76
N ARG A 194 -0.28 -9.44 5.38
CA ARG A 194 -0.43 -8.01 5.09
C ARG A 194 0.94 -7.40 4.86
N SER A 195 0.98 -6.32 4.09
CA SER A 195 2.20 -5.58 3.85
C SER A 195 2.13 -4.19 4.44
N HIS A 196 3.31 -3.66 4.77
CA HIS A 196 3.54 -2.25 5.04
C HIS A 196 4.65 -1.79 4.11
N THR A 197 4.26 -1.24 2.96
CA THR A 197 5.18 -0.91 1.85
C THR A 197 6.25 0.10 2.26
N CYS A 198 5.88 1.10 3.07
CA CYS A 198 6.82 2.07 3.65
C CYS A 198 7.98 1.45 4.42
N PHE A 199 7.80 0.25 4.97
CA PHE A 199 8.81 -0.43 5.78
C PHE A 199 9.36 -1.70 5.12
N ASN A 200 8.99 -1.98 3.87
CA ASN A 200 9.30 -3.23 3.18
C ASN A 200 8.97 -4.46 4.04
N ARG A 201 7.86 -4.42 4.79
CA ARG A 201 7.51 -5.42 5.80
C ARG A 201 6.32 -6.26 5.38
N LEU A 202 6.49 -7.58 5.48
CA LEU A 202 5.45 -8.59 5.39
C LEU A 202 5.08 -9.10 6.78
N ASP A 203 3.85 -8.81 7.20
CA ASP A 203 3.20 -9.47 8.33
C ASP A 203 2.79 -10.88 7.88
N LEU A 204 3.52 -11.89 8.34
CA LEU A 204 3.29 -13.29 8.01
C LEU A 204 2.68 -14.02 9.22
N PRO A 205 1.42 -14.47 9.13
CA PRO A 205 0.82 -15.26 10.19
C PRO A 205 1.49 -16.62 10.40
N PRO A 206 1.41 -17.19 11.61
CA PRO A 206 2.02 -18.48 11.94
C PRO A 206 1.21 -19.66 11.42
N TYR A 207 1.08 -19.76 10.10
CA TYR A 207 0.40 -20.87 9.42
C TYR A 207 0.90 -22.24 9.89
N LYS A 208 0.02 -23.24 9.79
CA LYS A 208 0.27 -24.61 10.28
C LYS A 208 0.79 -25.56 9.22
N SER A 209 0.67 -25.22 7.94
CA SER A 209 1.18 -26.04 6.84
C SER A 209 1.72 -25.20 5.69
N TYR A 210 2.48 -25.83 4.80
CA TYR A 210 2.99 -25.19 3.59
C TYR A 210 1.84 -24.81 2.65
N GLU A 211 0.86 -25.70 2.50
CA GLU A 211 -0.30 -25.54 1.62
C GLU A 211 -1.13 -24.32 2.05
N GLN A 212 -1.37 -24.16 3.36
CA GLN A 212 -2.06 -23.00 3.89
C GLN A 212 -1.32 -21.70 3.58
N LEU A 213 0.01 -21.69 3.72
CA LEU A 213 0.84 -20.52 3.40
C LEU A 213 0.77 -20.18 1.91
N VAL A 214 0.85 -21.19 1.03
CA VAL A 214 0.77 -21.01 -0.43
C VAL A 214 -0.58 -20.42 -0.82
N GLU A 215 -1.68 -20.97 -0.29
CA GLU A 215 -3.04 -20.49 -0.54
C GLU A 215 -3.19 -19.02 -0.12
N LYS A 216 -2.80 -18.70 1.13
CA LYS A 216 -2.99 -17.36 1.71
C LYS A 216 -2.09 -16.30 1.08
N LEU A 217 -0.84 -16.63 0.76
CA LEU A 217 0.06 -15.71 0.04
C LEU A 217 -0.41 -15.49 -1.39
N THR A 218 -0.76 -16.56 -2.11
CA THR A 218 -1.28 -16.46 -3.49
C THR A 218 -2.48 -15.54 -3.52
N TYR A 219 -3.45 -15.77 -2.63
CA TYR A 219 -4.63 -14.93 -2.52
C TYR A 219 -4.29 -13.46 -2.23
N ALA A 220 -3.41 -13.18 -1.27
CA ALA A 220 -3.06 -11.80 -0.92
C ALA A 220 -2.26 -11.04 -2.01
N ILE A 221 -1.50 -11.76 -2.83
CA ILE A 221 -0.71 -11.18 -3.92
C ILE A 221 -1.58 -10.96 -5.17
N GLU A 222 -2.55 -11.83 -5.42
CA GLU A 222 -3.40 -11.82 -6.62
C GLU A 222 -4.72 -11.03 -6.42
N GLU A 223 -5.26 -10.92 -5.21
CA GLU A 223 -6.50 -10.17 -4.96
C GLU A 223 -6.21 -8.75 -4.43
N THR A 224 -6.07 -7.81 -5.37
CA THR A 224 -6.11 -6.36 -5.13
C THR A 224 -7.51 -5.76 -5.23
N ASP A 225 -8.42 -6.38 -5.98
CA ASP A 225 -9.70 -5.77 -6.36
C ASP A 225 -10.91 -6.11 -5.46
N THR A 226 -10.80 -7.07 -4.53
CA THR A 226 -12.01 -7.70 -3.94
C THR A 226 -12.30 -7.37 -2.47
N PHE A 227 -11.58 -6.44 -1.84
CA PHE A 227 -11.88 -6.02 -0.46
C PHE A 227 -12.84 -4.81 -0.35
N GLY A 228 -13.47 -4.41 -1.46
CA GLY A 228 -14.39 -3.27 -1.54
C GLY A 228 -15.87 -3.61 -1.77
N GLN A 229 -16.24 -4.90 -1.79
CA GLN A 229 -17.66 -5.31 -1.89
C GLN A 229 -17.96 -6.40 -0.87
N GLU A 230 -18.26 -5.99 0.35
CA GLU A 230 -19.34 -6.54 1.19
C GLU A 230 -19.70 -5.51 2.28
#